data_AF-A0A1Y2JYM6-F1
#
_entry.id   AF-A0A1Y2JYM6-F1
#
_cell.length_a   1.000
_cell.length_b   1.000
_cell.length_c   1.000
_cell.angle_alpha   90.00
_cell.angle_beta   90.00
_cell.angle_gamma   90.00
#
_symmetry.space_group_name_H-M   'P 1'
#
loop_
_entity.id
_entity.type
_entity.pdbx_description
1 polymer ?
#
loop_
_entity_poly.entity_id
_entity_poly.type
_entity_poly.pdbx_seq_one_letter_code
_entity_poly.pdbx_strand_id
1 'polypeptide(L)'
;MVLSLSQSVTPVLKKVIVAAALCGAAAISAALLVTDWPVPHSRRTGYFDVTTSEKADLSHIDEWNRAAKAKYGPDASTYASMSSHGLTWVARVGDKVVETRPFGFSVYGFLGVFMVSNVESFPFELSIEPKDPVEPGQTVDKVKARFAKTAPAEALEFGNREWRPAHCHSPKPPEFGFPLYSSDLRVDTSSICLMQSDGGPYTALVGFARVDASFWVRLLSRKVCRILAASWVESMTSQPNAKRPDYVACMLATKAGGSEREVIAARFFEVRDDKTLAVFD
;
A
#
# COMPACT_ATOMS: atom_id res chain seq x y z
N MET A 1 20.86 -24.75 63.92
CA MET A 1 21.41 -25.58 62.83
C MET A 1 20.26 -26.02 61.93
N VAL A 2 19.90 -25.25 60.90
CA VAL A 2 19.23 -25.74 59.68
C VAL A 2 19.72 -24.89 58.51
N LEU A 3 19.98 -25.58 57.41
CA LEU A 3 20.81 -25.22 56.27
C LEU A 3 20.45 -23.94 55.52
N SER A 4 21.48 -23.13 55.32
CA SER A 4 21.65 -22.23 54.17
C SER A 4 21.50 -23.02 52.86
N LEU A 5 20.45 -22.73 52.10
CA LEU A 5 20.31 -23.14 50.70
C LEU A 5 20.88 -22.04 49.80
N SER A 6 22.20 -21.89 49.80
CA SER A 6 22.89 -21.23 48.69
C SER A 6 22.96 -22.20 47.51
N GLN A 7 21.90 -22.27 46.70
CA GLN A 7 22.01 -22.94 45.41
C GLN A 7 22.78 -22.02 44.46
N SER A 8 24.08 -22.33 44.33
CA SER A 8 24.97 -21.79 43.31
C SER A 8 24.43 -22.19 41.94
N VAL A 9 23.68 -21.29 41.33
CA VAL A 9 23.32 -21.38 39.91
C VAL A 9 24.63 -21.48 39.12
N THR A 10 24.89 -22.65 38.55
CA THR A 10 26.12 -22.91 37.79
C THR A 10 26.26 -21.86 36.67
N PRO A 11 27.50 -21.45 36.32
CA PRO A 11 27.73 -20.39 35.32
C PRO A 11 27.11 -20.71 33.96
N VAL A 12 26.87 -21.99 33.66
CA VAL A 12 26.17 -22.47 32.47
C VAL A 12 24.67 -22.14 32.53
N LEU A 13 24.01 -22.38 33.66
CA LEU A 13 22.58 -22.10 33.84
C LEU A 13 22.29 -20.58 33.80
N LYS A 14 23.18 -19.75 34.34
CA LYS A 14 23.09 -18.28 34.19
C LYS A 14 23.17 -17.83 32.72
N LYS A 15 24.08 -18.41 31.92
CA LYS A 15 24.20 -18.10 30.49
C LYS A 15 22.96 -18.51 29.70
N VAL A 16 22.37 -19.68 30.01
CA VAL A 16 21.14 -20.14 29.37
C VAL A 16 19.95 -19.23 29.71
N ILE A 17 19.80 -18.81 30.97
CA ILE A 17 18.74 -17.89 31.38
C ILE A 17 18.88 -16.53 30.69
N VAL A 18 20.10 -15.98 30.62
CA VAL A 18 20.35 -14.70 29.92
C VAL A 18 20.11 -14.83 28.43
N ALA A 19 20.55 -15.91 27.78
CA ALA A 19 20.28 -16.17 26.38
C ALA A 19 18.77 -16.32 26.08
N ALA A 20 18.04 -17.07 26.92
CA ALA A 20 16.59 -17.22 26.80
C ALA A 20 15.85 -15.89 27.01
N ALA A 21 16.28 -15.07 27.97
CA ALA A 21 15.72 -13.74 28.21
C ALA A 21 15.99 -12.79 27.02
N LEU A 22 17.19 -12.83 26.44
CA LEU A 22 17.53 -12.04 25.26
C LEU A 22 16.75 -12.50 24.02
N CYS A 23 16.61 -13.81 23.80
CA CYS A 23 15.78 -14.35 22.73
C CYS A 23 14.31 -14.01 22.92
N GLY A 24 13.80 -14.09 24.15
CA GLY A 24 12.43 -13.69 24.50
C GLY A 24 12.19 -12.19 24.26
N ALA A 25 13.11 -11.33 24.70
CA ALA A 25 13.04 -9.89 24.45
C ALA A 25 13.10 -9.58 22.95
N ALA A 26 13.99 -10.23 22.20
CA ALA A 26 14.09 -10.07 20.75
C ALA A 26 12.80 -10.54 20.04
N ALA A 27 12.21 -11.66 20.46
CA ALA A 27 10.95 -12.16 19.92
C ALA A 27 9.77 -11.21 20.22
N ILE A 28 9.69 -10.67 21.44
CA ILE A 28 8.68 -9.67 21.82
C ILE A 28 8.90 -8.38 21.03
N SER A 29 10.12 -7.90 20.92
CA SER A 29 10.44 -6.71 20.11
C SER A 29 10.10 -6.94 18.64
N ALA A 30 10.43 -8.09 18.06
CA ALA A 30 10.05 -8.45 16.69
C ALA A 30 8.53 -8.54 16.52
N ALA A 31 7.83 -9.15 17.48
CA ALA A 31 6.37 -9.21 17.48
C ALA A 31 5.75 -7.82 17.58
N LEU A 32 6.22 -6.95 18.47
CA LEU A 32 5.76 -5.56 18.60
C LEU A 32 6.04 -4.74 17.33
N LEU A 33 7.18 -4.98 16.68
CA LEU A 33 7.55 -4.32 15.42
C LEU A 33 6.64 -4.74 14.26
N VAL A 34 6.26 -6.02 14.18
CA VAL A 34 5.45 -6.58 13.09
C VAL A 34 3.96 -6.35 13.30
N THR A 35 3.47 -6.56 14.52
CA THR A 35 2.03 -6.50 14.84
C THR A 35 1.53 -5.07 15.03
N ASP A 36 2.42 -4.11 15.31
CA ASP A 36 2.05 -2.74 15.69
C ASP A 36 1.05 -2.74 16.87
N TRP A 37 1.16 -3.73 17.77
CA TRP A 37 0.26 -3.97 18.89
C TRP A 37 -0.03 -2.77 19.82
N PRO A 38 0.93 -1.87 20.13
CA PRO A 38 0.62 -0.75 21.02
C PRO A 38 -0.17 0.38 20.33
N VAL A 39 -0.56 0.23 19.07
CA VAL A 39 -1.33 1.26 18.38
C VAL A 39 -2.75 1.30 18.94
N PRO A 40 -3.28 2.52 19.22
CA PRO A 40 -4.66 2.64 19.67
C PRO A 40 -5.65 2.05 18.67
N HIS A 41 -6.74 1.47 19.17
CA HIS A 41 -7.85 1.01 18.34
C HIS A 41 -8.97 2.06 18.31
N SER A 42 -9.62 2.20 17.17
CA SER A 42 -10.83 3.00 17.02
C SER A 42 -11.99 2.30 17.73
N ARG A 43 -12.96 3.08 18.23
CA ARG A 43 -14.25 2.52 18.69
C ARG A 43 -15.24 2.31 17.53
N ARG A 44 -14.86 2.75 16.34
CA ARG A 44 -15.62 2.67 15.10
C ARG A 44 -15.17 1.44 14.32
N THR A 45 -16.09 0.82 13.60
CA THR A 45 -15.75 -0.15 12.55
C THR A 45 -15.41 0.59 11.26
N GLY A 46 -14.51 0.01 10.48
CA GLY A 46 -14.13 0.54 9.17
C GLY A 46 -14.25 -0.54 8.10
N TYR A 47 -14.70 -0.15 6.92
CA TYR A 47 -14.68 -1.00 5.72
C TYR A 47 -13.92 -0.28 4.62
N PHE A 48 -13.20 -1.02 3.79
CA PHE A 48 -12.62 -0.47 2.58
C PHE A 48 -12.54 -1.55 1.50
N ASP A 49 -12.64 -1.14 0.25
CA ASP A 49 -12.37 -1.98 -0.91
C ASP A 49 -11.66 -1.18 -1.99
N VAL A 50 -10.69 -1.80 -2.65
CA VAL A 50 -9.84 -1.12 -3.63
C VAL A 50 -9.49 -2.04 -4.77
N THR A 51 -9.60 -1.50 -5.99
CA THR A 51 -9.03 -2.08 -7.19
C THR A 51 -7.90 -1.21 -7.71
N THR A 52 -6.94 -1.84 -8.37
CA THR A 52 -5.87 -1.15 -9.10
C THR A 52 -6.17 -1.05 -10.58
N SER A 53 -5.59 -0.04 -11.21
CA SER A 53 -5.40 -0.01 -12.65
C SER A 53 -3.91 -0.20 -12.96
N GLU A 54 -3.59 -1.13 -13.84
CA GLU A 54 -2.23 -1.51 -14.21
C GLU A 54 -1.95 -1.14 -15.68
N LYS A 55 -0.76 -0.60 -15.97
CA LYS A 55 -0.26 -0.35 -17.32
C LYS A 55 0.86 -1.35 -17.58
N ALA A 56 0.85 -1.97 -18.76
CA ALA A 56 1.97 -2.77 -19.23
C ALA A 56 3.13 -1.83 -19.58
N ASP A 57 4.33 -2.14 -19.10
CA ASP A 57 5.55 -1.46 -19.51
C ASP A 57 5.99 -2.00 -20.88
N LEU A 58 5.78 -1.17 -21.91
CA LEU A 58 6.10 -1.49 -23.29
C LEU A 58 7.42 -0.87 -23.76
N SER A 59 8.18 -0.22 -22.86
CA SER A 59 9.38 0.55 -23.21
C SER A 59 10.46 -0.27 -23.94
N HIS A 60 10.51 -1.58 -23.70
CA HIS A 60 11.51 -2.48 -24.28
C HIS A 60 11.02 -3.28 -25.50
N ILE A 61 9.78 -3.08 -25.97
CA ILE A 61 9.18 -3.98 -26.98
C ILE A 61 9.96 -3.98 -28.30
N ASP A 62 10.42 -2.82 -28.76
CA ASP A 62 11.18 -2.69 -30.01
C ASP A 62 12.58 -3.28 -29.90
N GLU A 63 13.19 -3.20 -28.72
CA GLU A 63 14.46 -3.86 -28.42
C GLU A 63 14.29 -5.38 -28.48
N TRP A 64 13.27 -5.91 -27.81
CA TRP A 64 12.99 -7.35 -27.80
C TRP A 64 12.64 -7.88 -29.19
N ASN A 65 11.85 -7.13 -29.97
CA ASN A 65 11.51 -7.50 -31.34
C ASN A 65 12.75 -7.59 -32.23
N ARG A 66 13.67 -6.62 -32.13
CA ARG A 66 14.95 -6.65 -32.85
C ARG A 66 15.85 -7.79 -32.38
N ALA A 67 15.92 -8.02 -31.07
CA ALA A 67 16.71 -9.10 -30.48
C ALA A 67 16.21 -10.49 -30.90
N ALA A 68 14.89 -10.71 -30.99
CA ALA A 68 14.33 -11.97 -31.49
C ALA A 68 14.72 -12.24 -32.94
N LYS A 69 14.61 -11.24 -33.83
CA LYS A 69 15.01 -11.39 -35.22
C LYS A 69 16.51 -11.63 -35.38
N ALA A 70 17.33 -10.96 -34.57
CA ALA A 70 18.77 -11.17 -34.55
C ALA A 70 19.16 -12.58 -34.06
N LYS A 71 18.44 -13.11 -33.05
CA LYS A 71 18.75 -14.38 -32.40
C LYS A 71 18.17 -15.60 -33.14
N TYR A 72 16.96 -15.48 -33.67
CA TYR A 72 16.20 -16.59 -34.25
C TYR A 72 15.99 -16.49 -35.76
N GLY A 73 16.49 -15.43 -36.40
CA GLY A 73 16.42 -15.21 -37.84
C GLY A 73 15.26 -14.29 -38.28
N PRO A 74 15.24 -13.90 -39.57
CA PRO A 74 14.27 -12.94 -40.10
C PRO A 74 12.82 -13.44 -40.04
N ASP A 75 12.60 -14.75 -40.02
CA ASP A 75 11.27 -15.39 -39.94
C ASP A 75 10.70 -15.40 -38.51
N ALA A 76 11.48 -14.95 -37.53
CA ALA A 76 10.99 -14.80 -36.16
C ALA A 76 9.90 -13.71 -36.11
N SER A 77 8.75 -14.07 -35.55
CA SER A 77 7.67 -13.13 -35.26
C SER A 77 7.39 -13.06 -33.77
N THR A 78 6.86 -11.92 -33.34
CA THR A 78 6.68 -11.60 -31.93
C THR A 78 5.29 -11.03 -31.69
N TYR A 79 4.70 -11.33 -30.54
CA TYR A 79 3.36 -10.84 -30.19
C TYR A 79 3.16 -10.81 -28.67
N ALA A 80 2.21 -10.03 -28.22
CA ALA A 80 1.76 -10.05 -26.83
C ALA A 80 0.68 -11.12 -26.66
N SER A 81 0.82 -11.96 -25.63
CA SER A 81 -0.13 -13.02 -25.29
C SER A 81 -0.56 -12.90 -23.84
N MET A 82 -1.87 -12.93 -23.60
CA MET A 82 -2.42 -13.02 -22.24
C MET A 82 -2.41 -14.47 -21.77
N SER A 83 -1.81 -14.74 -20.61
CA SER A 83 -1.79 -16.05 -19.96
C SER A 83 -2.38 -15.97 -18.55
N SER A 84 -2.53 -17.11 -17.88
CA SER A 84 -2.88 -17.17 -16.45
C SER A 84 -1.88 -16.45 -15.55
N HIS A 85 -0.65 -16.23 -16.02
CA HIS A 85 0.40 -15.52 -15.30
C HIS A 85 0.52 -14.04 -15.72
N GLY A 86 -0.41 -13.55 -16.56
CA GLY A 86 -0.44 -12.18 -17.06
C GLY A 86 -0.02 -12.06 -18.52
N LEU A 87 0.16 -10.81 -18.97
CA LEU A 87 0.60 -10.52 -20.32
C LEU A 87 2.08 -10.88 -20.46
N THR A 88 2.40 -11.58 -21.55
CA THR A 88 3.75 -11.99 -21.90
C THR A 88 4.05 -11.57 -23.32
N TRP A 89 5.31 -11.24 -23.59
CA TRP A 89 5.84 -11.10 -24.93
C TRP A 89 6.36 -12.47 -25.39
N VAL A 90 5.92 -12.91 -26.57
CA VAL A 90 6.21 -14.24 -27.11
C VAL A 90 6.95 -14.09 -28.43
N ALA A 91 8.07 -14.78 -28.59
CA ALA A 91 8.75 -14.96 -29.88
C ALA A 91 8.49 -16.37 -30.42
N ARG A 92 8.18 -16.46 -31.72
CA ARG A 92 7.96 -17.72 -32.43
C ARG A 92 8.74 -17.77 -33.73
N VAL A 93 9.08 -18.99 -34.15
CA VAL A 93 9.58 -19.29 -35.50
C VAL A 93 8.66 -20.37 -36.08
N GLY A 94 7.94 -20.02 -37.14
CA GLY A 94 6.80 -20.83 -37.61
C GLY A 94 5.77 -20.99 -36.49
N ASP A 95 5.41 -22.24 -36.18
CA ASP A 95 4.42 -22.58 -35.16
C ASP A 95 5.03 -22.85 -33.77
N LYS A 96 6.35 -22.73 -33.62
CA LYS A 96 7.03 -23.03 -32.36
C LYS A 96 7.35 -21.76 -31.59
N VAL A 97 6.92 -21.71 -30.33
CA VAL A 97 7.37 -20.70 -29.36
C VAL A 97 8.82 -20.99 -28.99
N VAL A 98 9.69 -20.00 -29.20
CA VAL A 98 11.13 -20.09 -28.95
C VAL A 98 11.56 -19.26 -27.74
N GLU A 99 10.78 -18.23 -27.38
CA GLU A 99 11.05 -17.42 -26.21
C GLU A 99 9.75 -16.82 -25.66
N THR A 100 9.70 -16.67 -24.33
CA THR A 100 8.61 -15.96 -23.65
C THR A 100 9.22 -15.09 -22.57
N ARG A 101 8.82 -13.82 -22.53
CA ARG A 101 9.25 -12.84 -21.54
C ARG A 101 8.02 -12.26 -20.84
N PRO A 102 8.01 -12.13 -19.51
CA PRO A 102 6.94 -11.40 -18.84
C PRO A 102 7.00 -9.91 -19.23
N PHE A 103 5.84 -9.27 -19.40
CA PHE A 103 5.81 -7.80 -19.35
C PHE A 103 5.94 -7.33 -17.91
N GLY A 104 6.64 -6.21 -17.73
CA GLY A 104 6.51 -5.45 -16.50
C GLY A 104 5.11 -4.84 -16.42
N PHE A 105 4.52 -4.84 -15.23
CA PHE A 105 3.28 -4.11 -14.97
C PHE A 105 3.52 -3.13 -13.84
N SER A 106 3.17 -1.88 -14.07
CA SER A 106 3.14 -0.87 -13.01
C SER A 106 1.70 -0.50 -12.73
N VAL A 107 1.34 -0.43 -11.45
CA VAL A 107 0.10 0.24 -11.06
C VAL A 107 0.25 1.70 -11.46
N TYR A 108 -0.78 2.27 -12.08
CA TYR A 108 -0.81 3.68 -12.43
C TYR A 108 -1.98 4.43 -11.78
N GLY A 109 -2.92 3.71 -11.18
CA GLY A 109 -4.01 4.33 -10.43
C GLY A 109 -4.77 3.36 -9.53
N PHE A 110 -5.57 3.94 -8.66
CA PHE A 110 -6.42 3.26 -7.69
C PHE A 110 -7.85 3.74 -7.81
N LEU A 111 -8.76 2.84 -7.55
CA LEU A 111 -10.18 3.12 -7.43
C LEU A 111 -10.68 2.38 -6.20
N GLY A 112 -11.32 3.06 -5.27
CA GLY A 112 -11.82 2.42 -4.06
C GLY A 112 -12.96 3.15 -3.39
N VAL A 113 -13.51 2.47 -2.38
CA VAL A 113 -14.51 2.99 -1.46
C VAL A 113 -14.03 2.72 -0.03
N PHE A 114 -14.19 3.71 0.83
CA PHE A 114 -13.90 3.61 2.26
C PHE A 114 -15.14 4.00 3.04
N MET A 115 -15.49 3.26 4.08
CA MET A 115 -16.66 3.52 4.92
C MET A 115 -16.29 3.44 6.40
N VAL A 116 -16.87 4.33 7.22
CA VAL A 116 -16.72 4.29 8.69
C VAL A 116 -18.08 4.11 9.36
N SER A 117 -18.23 3.01 10.09
CA SER A 117 -19.36 2.70 10.99
C SER A 117 -20.76 2.93 10.38
N ASN A 118 -20.91 2.71 9.08
CA ASN A 118 -22.13 2.98 8.31
C ASN A 118 -22.61 4.44 8.39
N VAL A 119 -21.74 5.37 8.84
CA VAL A 119 -22.06 6.79 8.96
C VAL A 119 -21.70 7.49 7.65
N GLU A 120 -20.57 7.11 7.05
CA GLU A 120 -20.02 7.84 5.90
C GLU A 120 -19.24 6.96 4.96
N SER A 121 -19.31 7.32 3.68
CA SER A 121 -18.63 6.69 2.57
C SER A 121 -17.78 7.71 1.82
N PHE A 122 -16.52 7.36 1.60
CA PHE A 122 -15.51 8.16 0.93
C PHE A 122 -15.03 7.41 -0.31
N PRO A 123 -15.66 7.64 -1.46
CA PRO A 123 -15.22 7.04 -2.69
C PRO A 123 -14.00 7.83 -3.21
N PHE A 124 -12.98 7.15 -3.72
CA PHE A 124 -11.80 7.80 -4.31
C PHE A 124 -11.30 7.17 -5.62
N GLU A 125 -10.77 8.02 -6.51
CA GLU A 125 -9.92 7.66 -7.64
C GLU A 125 -8.58 8.40 -7.50
N LEU A 126 -7.46 7.67 -7.52
CA LEU A 126 -6.12 8.24 -7.40
C LEU A 126 -5.27 7.86 -8.61
N SER A 127 -4.59 8.84 -9.18
CA SER A 127 -3.52 8.62 -10.16
C SER A 127 -2.16 8.65 -9.46
N ILE A 128 -1.26 7.76 -9.88
CA ILE A 128 0.14 7.75 -9.45
C ILE A 128 0.96 8.78 -10.23
N GLU A 129 0.51 9.17 -11.43
CA GLU A 129 1.11 10.29 -12.16
C GLU A 129 0.60 11.61 -11.53
N PRO A 130 1.47 12.46 -10.97
CA PRO A 130 1.07 13.73 -10.39
C PRO A 130 0.72 14.71 -11.51
N LYS A 131 -0.57 14.88 -11.80
CA LYS A 131 -1.07 15.94 -12.68
C LYS A 131 -2.44 16.39 -12.22
N ASP A 132 -2.50 17.63 -11.72
CA ASP A 132 -3.72 18.44 -11.50
C ASP A 132 -4.84 17.72 -10.70
N PRO A 133 -5.95 18.38 -10.32
CA PRO A 133 -7.09 17.67 -9.76
C PRO A 133 -7.53 16.56 -10.73
N VAL A 134 -7.40 15.30 -10.30
CA VAL A 134 -7.85 14.13 -11.05
C VAL A 134 -9.36 14.25 -11.20
N GLU A 135 -9.83 14.54 -12.42
CA GLU A 135 -11.22 14.25 -12.76
C GLU A 135 -11.37 12.73 -12.80
N PRO A 136 -12.27 12.15 -12.00
CA PRO A 136 -12.44 10.71 -12.00
C PRO A 136 -12.83 10.21 -13.39
N GLY A 137 -12.10 9.22 -13.91
CA GLY A 137 -12.38 8.65 -15.22
C GLY A 137 -13.62 7.74 -15.22
N GLN A 138 -14.07 7.30 -14.05
CA GLN A 138 -15.27 6.49 -13.88
C GLN A 138 -16.46 7.32 -13.38
N THR A 139 -17.66 6.98 -13.88
CA THR A 139 -18.91 7.53 -13.33
C THR A 139 -19.25 6.85 -12.01
N VAL A 140 -19.96 7.55 -11.11
CA VAL A 140 -20.41 7.01 -9.83
C VAL A 140 -21.13 5.66 -10.00
N ASP A 141 -22.06 5.56 -10.95
CA ASP A 141 -22.79 4.31 -11.20
C ASP A 141 -21.88 3.14 -11.57
N LYS A 142 -20.82 3.40 -12.36
CA LYS A 142 -19.85 2.36 -12.72
C LYS A 142 -19.02 1.92 -11.52
N VAL A 143 -18.66 2.87 -10.64
CA VAL A 143 -17.93 2.55 -9.41
C VAL A 143 -18.81 1.73 -8.47
N LYS A 144 -20.06 2.15 -8.24
CA LYS A 144 -21.02 1.38 -7.44
C LYS A 144 -21.23 -0.01 -8.00
N ALA A 145 -21.46 -0.15 -9.31
CA ALA A 145 -21.64 -1.44 -9.96
C ALA A 145 -20.39 -2.34 -9.82
N ARG A 146 -19.19 -1.76 -9.83
CA ARG A 146 -17.93 -2.51 -9.66
C ARG A 146 -17.81 -3.12 -8.26
N PHE A 147 -18.20 -2.39 -7.22
CA PHE A 147 -18.08 -2.83 -5.83
C PHE A 147 -19.37 -3.44 -5.25
N ALA A 148 -20.47 -3.47 -6.01
CA ALA A 148 -21.78 -3.96 -5.55
C ALA A 148 -21.79 -5.39 -4.97
N LYS A 149 -20.80 -6.22 -5.32
CA LYS A 149 -20.70 -7.61 -4.85
C LYS A 149 -19.77 -7.79 -3.66
N THR A 150 -18.89 -6.84 -3.41
CA THR A 150 -17.81 -6.95 -2.42
C THR A 150 -18.01 -5.98 -1.28
N ALA A 151 -18.49 -4.78 -1.57
CA ALA A 151 -18.77 -3.75 -0.58
C ALA A 151 -20.17 -3.89 0.05
N PRO A 152 -20.31 -3.56 1.35
CA PRO A 152 -21.60 -3.32 1.98
C PRO A 152 -22.41 -2.27 1.21
N ALA A 153 -23.74 -2.35 1.25
CA ALA A 153 -24.61 -1.44 0.51
C ALA A 153 -24.38 0.02 0.95
N GLU A 154 -24.18 0.23 2.25
CA GLU A 154 -23.91 1.52 2.89
C GLU A 154 -22.62 2.18 2.36
N ALA A 155 -21.61 1.37 2.05
CA ALA A 155 -20.34 1.83 1.45
C ALA A 155 -20.55 2.40 0.03
N LEU A 156 -21.71 2.14 -0.58
CA LEU A 156 -22.10 2.57 -1.92
C LEU A 156 -23.16 3.68 -1.91
N GLU A 157 -23.53 4.19 -0.74
CA GLU A 157 -24.47 5.32 -0.57
C GLU A 157 -23.77 6.67 -0.76
N PHE A 158 -23.11 6.87 -1.90
CA PHE A 158 -22.47 8.14 -2.26
C PHE A 158 -22.94 8.70 -3.62
N GLY A 159 -22.90 10.02 -3.81
CA GLY A 159 -23.24 10.76 -5.01
C GLY A 159 -22.02 11.32 -5.77
N ASN A 160 -22.31 12.19 -6.74
CA ASN A 160 -21.28 12.78 -7.60
C ASN A 160 -20.42 13.84 -6.89
N ARG A 161 -20.88 14.41 -5.78
CA ARG A 161 -20.16 15.47 -5.06
C ARG A 161 -19.01 14.90 -4.24
N GLU A 162 -19.23 13.75 -3.59
CA GLU A 162 -18.19 13.06 -2.80
C GLU A 162 -17.12 12.38 -3.67
N TRP A 163 -17.46 12.08 -4.92
CA TRP A 163 -16.55 11.38 -5.84
C TRP A 163 -15.42 12.24 -6.40
N ARG A 164 -15.48 13.56 -6.22
CA ARG A 164 -14.45 14.48 -6.71
C ARG A 164 -13.47 14.80 -5.58
N PRO A 165 -12.16 14.53 -5.74
CA PRO A 165 -11.18 14.92 -4.73
C PRO A 165 -11.21 16.44 -4.51
N ALA A 166 -11.29 16.87 -3.26
CA ALA A 166 -11.39 18.28 -2.91
C ALA A 166 -10.04 19.00 -3.08
N HIS A 167 -8.94 18.33 -2.75
CA HIS A 167 -7.58 18.86 -2.87
C HIS A 167 -6.58 17.71 -2.95
N CYS A 168 -5.67 17.74 -3.92
CA CYS A 168 -4.56 16.78 -4.00
C CYS A 168 -3.22 17.51 -3.98
N HIS A 169 -2.24 16.96 -3.25
CA HIS A 169 -0.87 17.42 -3.28
C HIS A 169 0.11 16.26 -3.13
N SER A 170 1.38 16.49 -3.45
CA SER A 170 2.44 15.49 -3.32
C SER A 170 3.48 15.93 -2.29
N PRO A 171 3.34 15.53 -1.01
CA PRO A 171 4.32 15.87 0.01
C PRO A 171 5.65 15.16 -0.22
N LYS A 172 6.72 15.70 0.39
CA LYS A 172 7.98 14.98 0.48
C LYS A 172 7.79 13.74 1.36
N PRO A 173 8.38 12.58 0.99
CA PRO A 173 8.29 11.39 1.82
C PRO A 173 8.98 11.61 3.18
N PRO A 174 8.45 11.03 4.27
CA PRO A 174 9.06 11.16 5.60
C PRO A 174 10.40 10.41 5.69
N GLU A 175 11.27 10.86 6.58
CA GLU A 175 12.46 10.11 6.96
C GLU A 175 12.07 8.95 7.87
N PHE A 176 12.39 7.72 7.44
CA PHE A 176 12.18 6.53 8.26
C PHE A 176 13.40 6.37 9.16
N GLY A 177 13.24 6.64 10.47
CA GLY A 177 14.30 6.57 11.49
C GLY A 177 14.88 5.17 11.79
N PHE A 178 14.84 4.24 10.82
CA PHE A 178 15.40 2.89 10.93
C PHE A 178 16.56 2.73 9.93
N PRO A 179 17.83 2.62 10.39
CA PRO A 179 19.01 2.58 9.53
C PRO A 179 19.16 1.29 8.68
N LEU A 180 18.32 0.28 8.89
CA LEU A 180 18.37 -1.00 8.16
C LEU A 180 17.69 -0.98 6.78
N TYR A 181 16.97 0.09 6.42
CA TYR A 181 16.06 0.08 5.26
C TYR A 181 16.11 1.35 4.37
N SER A 182 17.04 2.28 4.64
CA SER A 182 17.08 3.60 3.99
C SER A 182 17.49 3.57 2.52
N SER A 183 18.16 2.52 2.03
CA SER A 183 18.55 2.37 0.62
C SER A 183 17.42 1.82 -0.27
N ASP A 184 16.55 0.99 0.30
CA ASP A 184 15.51 0.24 -0.44
C ASP A 184 14.15 0.93 -0.35
N LEU A 185 13.93 1.75 0.68
CA LEU A 185 12.66 2.45 0.86
C LEU A 185 12.59 3.73 0.01
N ARG A 186 12.69 3.60 -1.31
CA ARG A 186 12.37 4.69 -2.23
C ARG A 186 10.87 4.85 -2.31
N VAL A 187 10.35 5.85 -1.62
CA VAL A 187 8.95 6.27 -1.72
C VAL A 187 8.83 7.18 -2.94
N ASP A 188 8.34 6.63 -4.05
CA ASP A 188 8.04 7.43 -5.24
C ASP A 188 6.85 8.35 -4.96
N THR A 189 6.85 9.51 -5.61
CA THR A 189 5.90 10.62 -5.49
C THR A 189 4.51 10.21 -4.98
N SER A 190 4.23 10.52 -3.71
CA SER A 190 2.96 10.19 -3.08
C SER A 190 1.90 11.21 -3.47
N SER A 191 0.91 10.87 -4.28
CA SER A 191 -0.32 11.67 -4.35
C SER A 191 -1.11 11.44 -3.07
N ILE A 192 -1.43 12.52 -2.36
CA ILE A 192 -2.42 12.49 -1.29
C ILE A 192 -3.58 13.39 -1.67
N CYS A 193 -4.80 12.90 -1.50
CA CYS A 193 -6.01 13.61 -1.82
C CYS A 193 -6.96 13.64 -0.63
N LEU A 194 -7.45 14.82 -0.31
CA LEU A 194 -8.50 15.03 0.67
C LEU A 194 -9.87 14.77 0.01
N MET A 195 -10.62 13.86 0.62
CA MET A 195 -11.99 13.51 0.29
C MET A 195 -12.92 14.05 1.37
N GLN A 196 -14.13 14.46 0.96
CA GLN A 196 -15.16 14.98 1.87
C GLN A 196 -16.44 14.18 1.68
N SER A 197 -17.16 13.91 2.78
CA SER A 197 -18.48 13.26 2.73
C SER A 197 -19.57 14.27 2.31
N ASP A 198 -20.72 13.79 1.82
CA ASP A 198 -21.79 14.65 1.29
C ASP A 198 -22.40 15.53 2.37
N GLY A 199 -22.03 16.81 2.40
CA GLY A 199 -22.53 17.76 3.41
C GLY A 199 -22.21 17.38 4.86
N GLY A 200 -21.40 16.33 5.06
CA GLY A 200 -20.99 15.83 6.36
C GLY A 200 -19.84 16.66 6.92
N PRO A 201 -19.68 16.69 8.26
CA PRO A 201 -18.61 17.46 8.89
C PRO A 201 -17.23 16.81 8.75
N TYR A 202 -17.16 15.58 8.21
CA TYR A 202 -15.98 14.74 8.27
C TYR A 202 -15.22 14.66 6.94
N THR A 203 -13.93 14.38 7.05
CA THR A 203 -13.04 14.32 5.89
C THR A 203 -12.04 13.16 5.98
N ALA A 204 -11.67 12.59 4.84
CA ALA A 204 -10.73 11.49 4.74
C ALA A 204 -9.54 11.87 3.84
N LEU A 205 -8.32 11.64 4.29
CA LEU A 205 -7.12 11.81 3.48
C LEU A 205 -6.72 10.46 2.89
N VAL A 206 -6.69 10.32 1.57
CA VAL A 206 -6.27 9.08 0.90
C VAL A 206 -4.92 9.32 0.25
N GLY A 207 -3.91 8.57 0.66
CA GLY A 207 -2.56 8.68 0.14
C GLY A 207 -2.03 7.39 -0.44
N PHE A 208 -1.18 7.53 -1.45
CA PHE A 208 -0.48 6.44 -2.10
C PHE A 208 1.03 6.53 -1.88
N ALA A 209 1.69 5.40 -1.71
CA ALA A 209 3.14 5.28 -1.76
C ALA A 209 3.56 4.02 -2.52
N ARG A 210 4.51 4.17 -3.44
CA ARG A 210 5.24 3.05 -4.03
C ARG A 210 6.53 2.84 -3.27
N VAL A 211 6.85 1.60 -2.94
CA VAL A 211 8.13 1.25 -2.34
C VAL A 211 8.80 0.12 -3.14
N ASP A 212 10.06 0.33 -3.51
CA ASP A 212 10.94 -0.70 -4.07
C ASP A 212 11.31 -1.72 -2.99
N ALA A 213 10.38 -2.62 -2.70
CA ALA A 213 10.39 -3.37 -1.45
C ALA A 213 11.13 -4.72 -1.51
N SER A 214 11.89 -5.00 -0.45
CA SER A 214 12.22 -6.34 0.03
C SER A 214 11.02 -7.00 0.75
N PHE A 215 11.05 -8.33 0.94
CA PHE A 215 10.01 -9.10 1.64
C PHE A 215 9.56 -8.49 2.99
N TRP A 216 10.46 -7.81 3.71
CA TRP A 216 10.22 -7.23 5.03
C TRP A 216 9.23 -6.06 5.03
N VAL A 217 9.21 -5.22 4.00
CA VAL A 217 8.30 -4.06 3.92
C VAL A 217 6.83 -4.54 3.90
N ARG A 218 6.58 -5.72 3.33
CA ARG A 218 5.24 -6.34 3.30
C ARG A 218 4.79 -6.76 4.69
N LEU A 219 5.66 -7.44 5.42
CA LEU A 219 5.41 -7.85 6.81
C LEU A 219 5.17 -6.63 7.71
N LEU A 220 5.81 -5.50 7.42
CA LEU A 220 5.70 -4.26 8.18
C LEU A 220 4.74 -3.23 7.57
N SER A 221 3.92 -3.63 6.58
CA SER A 221 3.07 -2.73 5.80
C SER A 221 2.17 -1.84 6.68
N ARG A 222 1.63 -2.39 7.78
CA ARG A 222 0.82 -1.63 8.75
C ARG A 222 1.61 -0.47 9.37
N LYS A 223 2.81 -0.75 9.87
CA LYS A 223 3.69 0.25 10.50
C LYS A 223 4.17 1.30 9.50
N VAL A 224 4.58 0.88 8.30
CA VAL A 224 5.00 1.79 7.22
C VAL A 224 3.85 2.73 6.85
N CYS A 225 2.65 2.18 6.63
CA CYS A 225 1.48 2.99 6.33
C CYS A 225 1.10 3.95 7.46
N ARG A 226 1.27 3.56 8.72
CA ARG A 226 1.00 4.46 9.86
C ARG A 226 1.97 5.64 9.89
N ILE A 227 3.26 5.41 9.63
CA ILE A 227 4.26 6.49 9.56
C ILE A 227 3.95 7.45 8.40
N LEU A 228 3.66 6.89 7.22
CA LEU A 228 3.25 7.67 6.04
C LEU A 228 1.99 8.49 6.33
N ALA A 229 0.94 7.84 6.84
CA ALA A 229 -0.32 8.49 7.17
C ALA A 229 -0.14 9.64 8.18
N ALA A 230 0.68 9.45 9.22
CA ALA A 230 0.95 10.50 10.20
C ALA A 230 1.66 11.70 9.55
N SER A 231 2.66 11.44 8.70
CA SER A 231 3.37 12.47 7.95
C SER A 231 2.45 13.23 6.98
N TRP A 232 1.52 12.53 6.31
CA TRP A 232 0.55 13.15 5.41
C TRP A 232 -0.45 14.03 6.15
N VAL A 233 -0.94 13.59 7.32
CA VAL A 233 -1.81 14.40 8.19
C VAL A 233 -1.09 15.65 8.67
N GLU A 234 0.17 15.53 9.09
CA GLU A 234 1.00 16.67 9.48
C GLU A 234 1.21 17.64 8.30
N SER A 235 1.57 17.12 7.12
CA SER A 235 1.73 17.93 5.92
C SER A 235 0.46 18.69 5.54
N MET A 236 -0.70 18.02 5.56
CA MET A 236 -1.99 18.65 5.27
C MET A 236 -2.32 19.74 6.29
N THR A 237 -2.17 19.45 7.58
CA THR A 237 -2.50 20.40 8.66
C THR A 237 -1.52 21.55 8.81
N SER A 238 -0.33 21.46 8.22
CA SER A 238 0.64 22.56 8.16
C SER A 238 0.26 23.66 7.16
N GLN A 239 -0.69 23.41 6.27
CA GLN A 239 -1.14 24.40 5.29
C GLN A 239 -2.04 25.46 5.95
N PRO A 240 -1.96 26.75 5.54
CA PRO A 240 -2.81 27.81 6.09
C PRO A 240 -4.31 27.48 5.92
N ASN A 241 -5.07 27.61 7.01
CA ASN A 241 -6.52 27.32 7.08
C ASN A 241 -6.92 25.86 6.84
N ALA A 242 -5.98 24.92 6.79
CA ALA A 242 -6.31 23.51 6.63
C ALA A 242 -6.95 22.94 7.91
N LYS A 243 -8.05 22.22 7.72
CA LYS A 243 -8.66 21.42 8.79
C LYS A 243 -7.94 20.06 8.86
N ARG A 244 -7.84 19.53 10.07
CA ARG A 244 -7.38 18.15 10.29
C ARG A 244 -8.37 17.19 9.62
N PRO A 245 -7.91 16.20 8.83
CA PRO A 245 -8.78 15.12 8.41
C PRO A 245 -9.22 14.28 9.61
N ASP A 246 -10.38 13.64 9.52
CA ASP A 246 -10.89 12.73 10.55
C ASP A 246 -10.41 11.30 10.33
N TYR A 247 -10.13 10.97 9.07
CA TYR A 247 -9.67 9.66 8.66
C TYR A 247 -8.48 9.77 7.70
N VAL A 248 -7.66 8.74 7.66
CA VAL A 248 -6.56 8.63 6.69
C VAL A 248 -6.43 7.20 6.19
N ALA A 249 -6.31 7.05 4.87
CA ALA A 249 -6.07 5.79 4.19
C ALA A 249 -4.70 5.82 3.49
N CYS A 250 -3.96 4.73 3.62
CA CYS A 250 -2.66 4.50 3.00
C CYS A 250 -2.74 3.30 2.06
N MET A 251 -2.38 3.56 0.81
CA MET A 251 -2.23 2.59 -0.26
C MET A 251 -0.73 2.37 -0.51
N LEU A 252 -0.21 1.21 -0.11
CA LEU A 252 1.21 0.89 -0.25
C LEU A 252 1.42 -0.15 -1.36
N ALA A 253 2.02 0.26 -2.48
CA ALA A 253 2.45 -0.65 -3.54
C ALA A 253 3.87 -1.18 -3.28
N THR A 254 4.04 -2.50 -3.41
CA THR A 254 5.33 -3.19 -3.23
C THR A 254 5.56 -4.22 -4.34
N LYS A 255 6.75 -4.24 -4.95
CA LYS A 255 7.11 -5.33 -5.89
C LYS A 255 7.14 -6.69 -5.21
N ALA A 256 6.67 -7.73 -5.89
CA ALA A 256 6.81 -9.11 -5.40
C ALA A 256 8.20 -9.66 -5.69
N GLY A 257 8.79 -10.38 -4.73
CA GLY A 257 10.09 -11.03 -4.94
C GLY A 257 10.03 -11.93 -6.18
N GLY A 258 10.83 -11.61 -7.20
CA GLY A 258 10.87 -12.33 -8.48
C GLY A 258 9.71 -12.07 -9.44
N SER A 259 8.83 -11.09 -9.16
CA SER A 259 7.73 -10.70 -10.05
C SER A 259 7.76 -9.20 -10.30
N GLU A 260 7.58 -8.82 -11.56
CA GLU A 260 7.42 -7.42 -11.96
C GLU A 260 6.05 -6.84 -11.57
N ARG A 261 5.16 -7.64 -10.95
CA ARG A 261 3.83 -7.17 -10.51
C ARG A 261 3.87 -6.61 -9.10
N GLU A 262 3.24 -5.45 -8.93
CA GLU A 262 3.07 -4.82 -7.62
C GLU A 262 1.92 -5.47 -6.83
N VAL A 263 2.13 -5.63 -5.53
CA VAL A 263 1.11 -6.04 -4.56
C VAL A 263 0.76 -4.86 -3.68
N ILE A 264 -0.53 -4.67 -3.44
CA ILE A 264 -1.06 -3.54 -2.68
C ILE A 264 -1.41 -3.96 -1.25
N ALA A 265 -0.94 -3.18 -0.29
CA ALA A 265 -1.41 -3.22 1.08
C ALA A 265 -2.15 -1.90 1.39
N ALA A 266 -3.45 -2.01 1.63
CA ALA A 266 -4.28 -0.90 2.05
C ALA A 266 -4.47 -0.90 3.57
N ARG A 267 -4.35 0.28 4.19
CA ARG A 267 -4.50 0.51 5.63
C ARG A 267 -5.27 1.80 5.86
N PHE A 268 -6.07 1.83 6.92
CA PHE A 268 -7.01 2.91 7.19
C PHE A 268 -6.99 3.20 8.70
N PHE A 269 -7.07 4.47 9.06
CA PHE A 269 -6.89 4.94 10.42
C PHE A 269 -7.83 6.10 10.74
N GLU A 270 -8.31 6.14 11.98
CA GLU A 270 -8.95 7.32 12.58
C GLU A 270 -7.86 8.28 13.05
N VAL A 271 -8.04 9.57 12.74
CA VAL A 271 -7.17 10.64 13.20
C VAL A 271 -7.80 11.29 14.43
N ARG A 272 -7.16 11.14 15.59
CA ARG A 272 -7.64 11.65 16.87
C ARG A 272 -7.31 13.13 17.07
N ASP A 273 -7.92 13.73 18.10
CA ASP A 273 -7.73 15.16 18.46
C ASP A 273 -6.28 15.49 18.82
N ASP A 274 -5.57 14.54 19.42
CA ASP A 274 -4.13 14.62 19.69
C ASP A 274 -3.25 14.28 18.47
N LYS A 275 -3.86 14.15 17.27
CA LYS A 275 -3.24 13.75 16.00
C LYS A 275 -2.69 12.32 15.98
N THR A 276 -2.96 11.51 17.01
CA THR A 276 -2.59 10.10 16.98
C THR A 276 -3.49 9.33 16.01
N LEU A 277 -2.94 8.26 15.43
CA LEU A 277 -3.65 7.39 14.51
C LEU A 277 -4.14 6.15 15.24
N ALA A 278 -5.43 5.85 15.12
CA ALA A 278 -6.04 4.65 15.65
C ALA A 278 -6.45 3.69 14.52
N VAL A 279 -6.20 2.39 14.70
CA VAL A 279 -6.57 1.36 13.72
C VAL A 279 -8.05 1.01 13.90
N PHE A 280 -8.79 0.91 12.81
CA PHE A 280 -10.15 0.37 12.85
C PHE A 280 -10.12 -1.16 12.94
N ASP A 281 -11.07 -1.71 13.69
CA ASP A 281 -11.31 -3.16 13.76
C ASP A 281 -12.11 -3.67 12.55
#